data_AF-A0A401U8E4-F1
#
_entry.id   AF-A0A401U8E4-F1
#
_cell.length_a   1.000
_cell.length_b   1.000
_cell.length_c   1.000
_cell.angle_alpha   90.00
_cell.angle_beta   90.00
_cell.angle_gamma   90.00
#
_symmetry.space_group_name_H-M   'P 1'
#
loop_
_entity.id
_entity.type
_entity.pdbx_description
1 polymer ?
#
loop_
_entity_poly.entity_id
_entity_poly.type
_entity_poly.pdbx_seq_one_letter_code
_entity_poly.pdbx_strand_id
1 'polypeptide(L)'
;MVSSLQELGGGVAETILLATSNPFTGLFIGLLITAMIQSSSTTTSLIVAFVASGSITLESAVPLIMGANIGTTITSTIISLGFINKKKEFKRAVAAGTYHDFFNILTVIILFPLEYYYGFLSSLATSISTLLVNPASGVDLISDHHYGWGFGGVINWLVTIVPSGFALVILAFALLFGSILLFRKLISNLLLVQSPEKLGSFFFGSPLKSFAWGLTSTAAIRSSTITTSLVVPLVAKQVIKLKAAAPYILGANIGTTITAFIAAILYANNSSAVTIAIAHFLFNFIGVIIFLPIPILRKIPLDLASFLGKLTLKYRLVGFVYLLSAFFFIPFSLIYLNKNSIENTTAVYEVVDKNGVPQSNKMVARINSNTRNGQWIEFAGDADSAANTPNKIQNISYRDNVFFVSDQMYMFSKQGFCWDGEDNLGKYKVCVDSILTNYSLTPDLTLPLLYHFKRTYYNDAQEKTSDIFISPDLPIIIKQSNYDSTGLIETKRILTVEKD
;
A
#
# COMPACT_ATOMS: atom_id res chain seq x y z
N MET A 1 -3.53 -14.44 10.72
CA MET A 1 -3.67 -12.97 10.69
C MET A 1 -4.32 -12.51 9.39
N VAL A 2 -3.76 -12.85 8.22
CA VAL A 2 -4.38 -12.50 6.94
C VAL A 2 -5.79 -13.13 6.80
N SER A 3 -5.92 -14.45 6.98
CA SER A 3 -7.23 -15.13 6.93
C SER A 3 -8.23 -14.63 7.97
N SER A 4 -7.76 -14.34 9.19
CA SER A 4 -8.61 -13.81 10.26
C SER A 4 -9.08 -12.37 10.01
N LEU A 5 -8.26 -11.55 9.32
CA LEU A 5 -8.65 -10.18 8.94
C LEU A 5 -9.59 -10.16 7.73
N GLN A 6 -9.50 -11.17 6.85
CA GLN A 6 -10.50 -11.40 5.80
C GLN A 6 -11.86 -11.80 6.40
N GLU A 7 -11.87 -12.55 7.52
CA GLU A 7 -13.11 -12.89 8.23
C GLU A 7 -13.70 -11.76 9.11
N LEU A 8 -12.87 -10.81 9.56
CA LEU A 8 -13.30 -9.69 10.42
C LEU A 8 -13.87 -8.48 9.64
N GLY A 9 -14.72 -8.69 8.64
CA GLY A 9 -15.32 -7.60 7.85
C GLY A 9 -15.82 -6.38 8.67
N GLY A 10 -15.77 -5.18 8.07
CA GLY A 10 -16.33 -3.94 8.62
C GLY A 10 -15.29 -2.91 9.10
N GLY A 11 -14.98 -2.87 10.40
CA GLY A 11 -14.33 -1.69 11.02
C GLY A 11 -12.83 -1.49 10.73
N VAL A 12 -12.06 -2.58 10.57
CA VAL A 12 -10.64 -2.49 10.14
C VAL A 12 -10.55 -2.21 8.64
N ALA A 13 -11.43 -2.85 7.86
CA ALA A 13 -11.59 -2.56 6.44
C ALA A 13 -12.00 -1.09 6.22
N GLU A 14 -12.86 -0.53 7.06
CA GLU A 14 -13.30 0.88 7.02
C GLU A 14 -12.17 1.85 7.40
N THR A 15 -11.39 1.57 8.44
CA THR A 15 -10.19 2.37 8.80
C THR A 15 -9.14 2.33 7.69
N ILE A 16 -9.01 1.20 7.00
CA ILE A 16 -8.10 1.03 5.85
C ILE A 16 -8.70 1.64 4.58
N LEU A 17 -10.02 1.58 4.35
CA LEU A 17 -10.72 2.28 3.27
C LEU A 17 -10.64 3.81 3.45
N LEU A 18 -10.71 4.30 4.69
CA LEU A 18 -10.44 5.70 5.02
C LEU A 18 -8.97 6.05 4.73
N ALA A 19 -8.05 5.08 4.82
CA ALA A 19 -6.64 5.24 4.46
C ALA A 19 -6.36 5.29 2.95
N THR A 20 -7.18 4.65 2.12
CA THR A 20 -6.91 4.51 0.66
C THR A 20 -7.37 5.70 -0.17
N SER A 21 -8.28 6.52 0.35
CA SER A 21 -8.90 7.61 -0.43
C SER A 21 -7.95 8.80 -0.64
N ASN A 22 -6.88 8.89 0.16
CA ASN A 22 -5.81 9.87 -0.01
C ASN A 22 -4.43 9.22 0.17
N PRO A 23 -3.61 9.10 -0.89
CA PRO A 23 -2.26 8.54 -0.83
C PRO A 23 -1.36 9.14 0.27
N PHE A 24 -1.50 10.44 0.55
CA PHE A 24 -0.75 11.11 1.61
C PHE A 24 -1.14 10.61 2.99
N THR A 25 -2.45 10.46 3.24
CA THR A 25 -2.96 9.87 4.48
C THR A 25 -2.57 8.40 4.60
N GLY A 26 -2.61 7.66 3.49
CA GLY A 26 -2.18 6.26 3.40
C GLY A 26 -0.74 6.04 3.85
N LEU A 27 0.18 6.96 3.50
CA LEU A 27 1.56 6.95 4.00
C LEU A 27 1.62 6.94 5.53
N PHE A 28 0.94 7.89 6.19
CA PHE A 28 1.00 7.99 7.66
C PHE A 28 0.27 6.85 8.36
N ILE A 29 -0.78 6.30 7.75
CA ILE A 29 -1.47 5.12 8.28
C ILE A 29 -0.57 3.90 8.21
N GLY A 30 0.13 3.66 7.10
CA GLY A 30 1.11 2.58 7.01
C GLY A 30 2.23 2.69 8.05
N LEU A 31 2.70 3.92 8.30
CA LEU A 31 3.65 4.24 9.37
C LEU A 31 3.08 3.89 10.74
N LEU A 32 1.87 4.36 11.08
CA LEU A 32 1.23 4.13 12.37
C LEU A 32 0.94 2.65 12.63
N ILE A 33 0.36 1.94 11.65
CA ILE A 33 0.08 0.50 11.75
C ILE A 33 1.38 -0.24 12.05
N THR A 34 2.45 0.06 11.31
CA THR A 34 3.74 -0.60 11.56
C THR A 34 4.35 -0.20 12.89
N ALA A 35 4.26 1.07 13.28
CA ALA A 35 4.80 1.55 14.55
C ALA A 35 4.09 0.89 15.76
N MET A 36 2.77 0.68 15.66
CA MET A 36 1.97 0.01 16.68
C MET A 36 2.23 -1.51 16.71
N ILE A 37 2.27 -2.16 15.55
CA ILE A 37 2.54 -3.61 15.45
C ILE A 37 4.02 -3.94 15.72
N GLN A 38 4.92 -2.99 15.47
CA GLN A 38 6.39 -3.13 15.51
C GLN A 38 6.96 -4.21 14.57
N SER A 39 6.18 -4.63 13.57
CA SER A 39 6.56 -5.59 12.54
C SER A 39 6.10 -5.11 11.17
N SER A 40 7.05 -4.63 10.37
CA SER A 40 6.75 -4.21 9.01
C SER A 40 6.49 -5.37 8.09
N SER A 41 7.13 -6.53 8.28
CA SER A 41 6.80 -7.75 7.52
C SER A 41 5.34 -8.16 7.72
N THR A 42 4.82 -8.03 8.95
CA THR A 42 3.40 -8.27 9.22
C THR A 42 2.51 -7.27 8.49
N THR A 43 2.88 -5.99 8.50
CA THR A 43 2.12 -4.92 7.84
C THR A 43 2.18 -5.03 6.32
N THR A 44 3.34 -5.32 5.73
CA THR A 44 3.51 -5.47 4.28
C THR A 44 2.83 -6.72 3.76
N SER A 45 2.93 -7.86 4.45
CA SER A 45 2.18 -9.07 4.08
C SER A 45 0.66 -8.84 4.12
N LEU A 46 0.19 -8.02 5.07
CA LEU A 46 -1.21 -7.61 5.13
C LEU A 46 -1.62 -6.77 3.91
N ILE A 47 -0.81 -5.76 3.56
CA ILE A 47 -1.06 -4.90 2.39
C ILE A 47 -1.04 -5.72 1.09
N VAL A 48 -0.06 -6.64 0.93
CA VAL A 48 0.01 -7.56 -0.21
C VAL A 48 -1.25 -8.40 -0.30
N ALA A 49 -1.75 -8.93 0.82
CA ALA A 49 -2.97 -9.71 0.84
C ALA A 49 -4.22 -8.89 0.46
N PHE A 50 -4.32 -7.62 0.88
CA PHE A 50 -5.43 -6.75 0.51
C PHE A 50 -5.43 -6.37 -0.96
N VAL A 51 -4.25 -6.19 -1.56
CA VAL A 51 -4.14 -6.01 -3.02
C VAL A 51 -4.46 -7.31 -3.75
N ALA A 52 -4.02 -8.45 -3.21
CA ALA A 52 -4.33 -9.76 -3.77
C ALA A 52 -5.83 -10.10 -3.73
N SER A 53 -6.57 -9.62 -2.73
CA SER A 53 -8.02 -9.80 -2.62
C SER A 53 -8.83 -8.75 -3.39
N GLY A 54 -8.17 -7.77 -4.02
CA GLY A 54 -8.85 -6.65 -4.69
C GLY A 54 -9.50 -5.65 -3.72
N SER A 55 -9.23 -5.75 -2.41
CA SER A 55 -9.77 -4.86 -1.38
C SER A 55 -9.10 -3.49 -1.36
N ILE A 56 -7.90 -3.37 -1.93
CA ILE A 56 -7.16 -2.12 -2.10
C ILE A 56 -6.47 -2.13 -3.47
N THR A 57 -6.39 -0.98 -4.14
CA THR A 57 -5.67 -0.86 -5.41
C THR A 57 -4.16 -0.70 -5.22
N LEU A 58 -3.38 -1.01 -6.25
CA LEU A 58 -1.91 -0.90 -6.23
C LEU A 58 -1.45 0.49 -5.79
N GLU A 59 -2.04 1.52 -6.39
CA GLU A 59 -1.72 2.94 -6.21
C GLU A 59 -1.99 3.40 -4.78
N SER A 60 -2.99 2.82 -4.12
CA SER A 60 -3.28 3.10 -2.72
C SER A 60 -2.33 2.36 -1.78
N ALA A 61 -1.92 1.14 -2.14
CA ALA A 61 -1.07 0.30 -1.32
C ALA A 61 0.40 0.74 -1.29
N VAL A 62 0.93 1.33 -2.37
CA VAL A 62 2.32 1.79 -2.42
C VAL A 62 2.66 2.83 -1.34
N PRO A 63 1.87 3.91 -1.14
CA PRO A 63 2.06 4.82 0.00
C PRO A 63 2.02 4.14 1.36
N LEU A 64 1.10 3.19 1.58
CA LEU A 64 1.06 2.41 2.84
C LEU A 64 2.38 1.66 3.08
N ILE A 65 2.95 1.05 2.04
CA ILE A 65 4.25 0.36 2.12
C ILE A 65 5.40 1.35 2.43
N MET A 66 5.42 2.52 1.79
CA MET A 66 6.40 3.57 2.08
C MET A 66 6.33 4.00 3.56
N GLY A 67 5.11 4.19 4.07
CA GLY A 67 4.84 4.46 5.48
C GLY A 67 5.33 3.35 6.41
N ALA A 68 4.98 2.11 6.10
CA ALA A 68 5.39 0.93 6.86
C ALA A 68 6.92 0.82 6.96
N ASN A 69 7.63 1.25 5.93
CA ASN A 69 9.08 1.28 5.95
C ASN A 69 9.64 2.29 6.97
N ILE A 70 9.07 3.49 7.05
CA ILE A 70 9.39 4.45 8.12
C ILE A 70 9.05 3.83 9.49
N GLY A 71 7.83 3.29 9.65
CA GLY A 71 7.35 2.74 10.92
C GLY A 71 8.23 1.62 11.49
N THR A 72 8.90 0.83 10.65
CA THR A 72 9.85 -0.23 11.05
C THR A 72 10.92 0.27 12.02
N THR A 73 11.31 1.54 11.89
CA THR A 73 12.48 2.12 12.56
C THR A 73 12.21 2.51 14.02
N ILE A 74 10.95 2.43 14.47
CA ILE A 74 10.57 2.72 15.86
C ILE A 74 11.34 1.84 16.85
N THR A 75 11.53 0.56 16.53
CA THR A 75 12.09 -0.41 17.49
C THR A 75 13.55 -0.11 17.82
N SER A 76 14.36 0.24 16.82
CA SER A 76 15.75 0.66 17.01
C SER A 76 15.82 1.97 17.81
N THR A 77 14.85 2.87 17.63
CA THR A 77 14.73 4.09 18.42
C THR A 77 14.34 3.79 19.89
N ILE A 78 13.39 2.88 20.14
CA ILE A 78 13.02 2.43 21.50
C ILE A 78 14.25 1.83 22.21
N ILE A 79 14.99 0.95 21.53
CA ILE A 79 16.19 0.31 22.11
C ILE A 79 17.24 1.34 22.47
N SER A 80 17.37 2.41 21.70
CA SER A 80 18.29 3.50 22.03
C SER A 80 17.98 4.16 23.37
N LEU A 81 16.69 4.26 23.74
CA LEU A 81 16.25 4.81 25.03
C LEU A 81 16.68 3.94 26.21
N GLY A 82 16.95 2.65 26.01
CA GLY A 82 17.53 1.79 27.06
C GLY A 82 18.90 2.27 27.56
N PHE A 83 19.60 3.09 26.78
CA PHE A 83 20.90 3.65 27.15
C PHE A 83 20.81 5.01 27.85
N ILE A 84 19.59 5.52 28.09
CA ILE A 84 19.34 6.88 28.59
C ILE A 84 20.20 7.22 29.82
N ASN A 85 20.42 6.25 30.72
CA ASN A 85 21.21 6.38 31.93
C ASN A 85 22.70 6.72 31.73
N LYS A 86 23.28 6.44 30.56
CA LYS A 86 24.70 6.66 30.29
C LYS A 86 24.88 7.66 29.16
N LYS A 87 25.05 8.95 29.48
CA LYS A 87 25.07 10.08 28.51
C LYS A 87 25.84 9.80 27.21
N LYS A 88 27.10 9.34 27.31
CA LYS A 88 27.95 9.05 26.12
C LYS A 88 27.47 7.83 25.33
N GLU A 89 26.96 6.79 25.99
CA GLU A 89 26.37 5.63 25.32
C GLU A 89 25.04 6.02 24.68
N PHE A 90 24.19 6.77 25.38
CA PHE A 90 22.90 7.26 24.89
C PHE A 90 23.03 8.08 23.60
N LYS A 91 23.99 9.02 23.54
CA LYS A 91 24.29 9.76 22.31
C LYS A 91 24.52 8.84 21.11
N ARG A 92 25.34 7.80 21.30
CA ARG A 92 25.71 6.85 20.25
C ARG A 92 24.55 5.93 19.91
N ALA A 93 23.81 5.49 20.92
CA ALA A 93 22.62 4.67 20.77
C ALA A 93 21.55 5.38 19.96
N VAL A 94 21.24 6.65 20.29
CA VAL A 94 20.24 7.46 19.56
C VAL A 94 20.69 7.66 18.11
N ALA A 95 21.96 8.01 17.88
CA ALA A 95 22.47 8.18 16.53
C ALA A 95 22.42 6.88 15.70
N ALA A 96 22.60 5.71 16.33
CA ALA A 96 22.41 4.43 15.64
C ALA A 96 20.92 4.09 15.43
N GLY A 97 20.09 4.33 16.44
CA GLY A 97 18.67 4.01 16.43
C GLY A 97 17.88 4.82 15.39
N THR A 98 18.22 6.10 15.21
CA THR A 98 17.53 7.00 14.28
C THR A 98 18.19 7.10 12.91
N TYR A 99 19.32 6.43 12.67
CA TYR A 99 19.95 6.45 11.34
C TYR A 99 19.05 5.82 10.28
N HIS A 100 18.46 4.66 10.59
CA HIS A 100 17.51 3.99 9.71
C HIS A 100 16.28 4.88 9.44
N ASP A 101 15.80 5.56 10.48
CA ASP A 101 14.66 6.46 10.41
C ASP A 101 14.92 7.63 9.44
N PHE A 102 16.01 8.38 9.65
CA PHE A 102 16.38 9.46 8.73
C PHE A 102 16.59 8.98 7.29
N PHE A 103 17.19 7.80 7.08
CA PHE A 103 17.32 7.25 5.74
C PHE A 103 15.95 7.01 5.08
N ASN A 104 15.00 6.39 5.80
CA ASN A 104 13.67 6.09 5.27
C ASN A 104 12.84 7.36 5.06
N ILE A 105 12.86 8.31 6.00
CA ILE A 105 12.19 9.60 5.87
C ILE A 105 12.72 10.36 4.64
N LEU A 106 14.04 10.44 4.47
CA LEU A 106 14.64 11.11 3.31
C LEU A 106 14.29 10.42 1.99
N THR A 107 14.23 9.08 1.99
CA THR A 107 13.81 8.31 0.81
C THR A 107 12.35 8.60 0.46
N VAL A 108 11.46 8.68 1.47
CA VAL A 108 10.05 9.08 1.27
C VAL A 108 9.95 10.51 0.75
N ILE A 109 10.70 11.46 1.31
CA ILE A 109 10.69 12.87 0.83
C ILE A 109 11.02 12.97 -0.66
N ILE A 110 11.85 12.07 -1.18
CA ILE A 110 12.23 12.04 -2.61
C ILE A 110 11.20 11.26 -3.44
N LEU A 111 10.85 10.04 -3.02
CA LEU A 111 10.06 9.12 -3.84
C LEU A 111 8.56 9.33 -3.72
N PHE A 112 8.06 9.79 -2.58
CA PHE A 112 6.61 9.97 -2.39
C PHE A 112 6.03 11.06 -3.30
N PRO A 113 6.64 12.24 -3.50
CA PRO A 113 6.12 13.19 -4.49
C PRO A 113 6.10 12.62 -5.91
N LEU A 114 7.13 11.85 -6.30
CA LEU A 114 7.17 11.20 -7.61
C LEU A 114 6.06 10.16 -7.77
N GLU A 115 5.80 9.38 -6.72
CA GLU A 115 4.67 8.45 -6.69
C GLU A 115 3.32 9.19 -6.70
N TYR A 116 3.18 10.23 -5.89
CA TYR A 116 1.93 10.96 -5.71
C TYR A 116 1.46 11.66 -7.00
N TYR A 117 2.37 12.28 -7.75
CA TYR A 117 2.02 13.01 -8.97
C TYR A 117 2.11 12.17 -10.25
N TYR A 118 3.05 11.22 -10.32
CA TYR A 118 3.35 10.51 -11.56
C TYR A 118 3.13 8.99 -11.47
N GLY A 119 2.80 8.44 -10.31
CA GLY A 119 2.71 7.00 -10.10
C GLY A 119 4.01 6.28 -10.44
N PHE A 120 5.16 6.92 -10.20
CA PHE A 120 6.47 6.48 -10.69
C PHE A 120 6.82 5.06 -10.23
N LEU A 121 6.64 4.77 -8.94
CA LEU A 121 7.00 3.49 -8.37
C LEU A 121 5.99 2.42 -8.77
N SER A 122 4.70 2.75 -8.75
CA SER A 122 3.63 1.86 -9.23
C SER A 122 3.85 1.47 -10.70
N SER A 123 4.08 2.43 -11.58
CA SER A 123 4.31 2.20 -13.02
C SER A 123 5.58 1.38 -13.27
N LEU A 124 6.68 1.69 -12.56
CA LEU A 124 7.92 0.94 -12.69
C LEU A 124 7.77 -0.50 -12.19
N ALA A 125 7.08 -0.69 -11.06
CA ALA A 125 6.79 -2.01 -10.52
C ALA A 125 5.92 -2.84 -11.47
N THR A 126 4.87 -2.24 -12.03
CA THR A 126 4.01 -2.89 -13.04
C THR A 126 4.81 -3.28 -14.26
N SER A 127 5.66 -2.39 -14.77
CA SER A 127 6.54 -2.67 -15.91
C SER A 127 7.43 -3.88 -15.65
N ILE A 128 8.09 -3.94 -14.49
CA ILE A 128 8.93 -5.09 -14.12
C ILE A 128 8.08 -6.35 -13.91
N SER A 129 6.92 -6.23 -13.26
CA SER A 129 6.03 -7.37 -13.01
C SER A 129 5.53 -7.98 -14.31
N THR A 130 5.15 -7.18 -15.31
CA THR A 130 4.71 -7.68 -16.62
C THR A 130 5.83 -8.42 -17.35
N LEU A 131 7.10 -8.06 -17.14
CA LEU A 131 8.24 -8.79 -17.69
C LEU A 131 8.49 -10.12 -16.97
N LEU A 132 8.22 -10.19 -15.67
CA LEU A 132 8.44 -11.38 -14.84
C LEU A 132 7.28 -12.39 -14.87
N VAL A 133 6.05 -11.91 -15.12
CA VAL A 133 4.80 -12.70 -15.02
C VAL A 133 4.15 -12.91 -16.40
N ASN A 134 4.81 -12.55 -17.51
CA ASN A 134 4.25 -12.73 -18.85
C ASN A 134 4.13 -14.23 -19.21
N PRO A 135 2.93 -14.74 -19.57
CA PRO A 135 2.78 -16.10 -20.08
C PRO A 135 3.55 -16.35 -21.39
N ALA A 136 3.86 -15.29 -22.15
CA ALA A 136 4.55 -15.38 -23.44
C ALA A 136 6.07 -15.59 -23.35
N SER A 137 6.69 -15.40 -22.18
CA SER A 137 8.15 -15.54 -21.99
C SER A 137 8.64 -16.98 -21.76
N GLY A 138 7.73 -17.96 -21.67
CA GLY A 138 8.09 -19.38 -21.48
C GLY A 138 8.84 -19.70 -20.17
N VAL A 139 8.90 -18.73 -19.25
CA VAL A 139 9.52 -18.86 -17.93
C VAL A 139 8.40 -18.79 -16.90
N ASP A 140 7.81 -19.95 -16.67
CA ASP A 140 6.71 -20.13 -15.73
C ASP A 140 7.28 -20.37 -14.32
N LEU A 141 7.89 -19.34 -13.73
CA LEU A 141 8.57 -19.47 -12.43
C LEU A 141 7.60 -19.65 -11.25
N ILE A 142 6.29 -19.46 -11.45
CA ILE A 142 5.31 -19.33 -10.36
C ILE A 142 3.95 -20.02 -10.67
N SER A 143 3.76 -20.70 -11.81
CA SER A 143 2.44 -21.25 -12.15
C SER A 143 2.20 -22.70 -11.76
N ASP A 144 3.16 -23.39 -11.15
CA ASP A 144 2.88 -24.73 -10.63
C ASP A 144 2.31 -24.67 -9.20
N HIS A 145 1.05 -25.06 -9.12
CA HIS A 145 0.21 -25.09 -7.94
C HIS A 145 0.80 -25.99 -6.84
N HIS A 146 1.51 -25.37 -5.90
CA HIS A 146 1.65 -25.92 -4.56
C HIS A 146 1.22 -24.89 -3.52
N TYR A 147 -0.07 -24.93 -3.17
CA TYR A 147 -0.62 -24.49 -1.87
C TYR A 147 -0.02 -25.27 -0.67
N GLY A 148 1.23 -25.74 -0.77
CA GLY A 148 1.71 -26.90 -0.03
C GLY A 148 3.15 -26.82 0.47
N TRP A 149 3.89 -25.73 0.25
CA TRP A 149 5.16 -25.56 0.96
C TRP A 149 4.99 -24.67 2.19
N GLY A 150 4.29 -25.19 3.20
CA GLY A 150 4.14 -24.54 4.50
C GLY A 150 2.98 -25.04 5.35
N PHE A 151 2.68 -24.29 6.41
CA PHE A 151 1.65 -24.56 7.42
C PHE A 151 0.19 -24.55 6.90
N GLY A 152 -0.06 -24.65 5.59
CA GLY A 152 -1.40 -24.52 4.98
C GLY A 152 -2.45 -25.46 5.59
N GLY A 153 -2.09 -26.74 5.78
CA GLY A 153 -2.97 -27.70 6.45
C GLY A 153 -3.27 -27.34 7.91
N VAL A 154 -2.27 -26.83 8.64
CA VAL A 154 -2.43 -26.36 10.03
C VAL A 154 -3.30 -25.09 10.07
N ILE A 155 -3.13 -24.19 9.10
CA ILE A 155 -3.92 -22.96 9.00
C ILE A 155 -5.38 -23.30 8.74
N ASN A 156 -5.68 -24.15 7.75
CA ASN A 156 -7.06 -24.56 7.45
C ASN A 156 -7.69 -25.29 8.63
N TRP A 157 -6.93 -26.15 9.32
CA TRP A 157 -7.39 -26.82 10.54
C TRP A 157 -7.68 -25.84 11.69
N LEU A 158 -6.83 -24.82 11.88
CA LEU A 158 -7.08 -23.76 12.86
C LEU A 158 -8.30 -22.91 12.48
N VAL A 159 -8.48 -22.62 11.20
CA VAL A 159 -9.60 -21.82 10.71
C VAL A 159 -10.92 -22.55 10.90
N THR A 160 -10.99 -23.85 10.62
CA THR A 160 -12.21 -24.63 10.80
C THR A 160 -12.58 -24.89 12.26
N ILE A 161 -11.59 -24.90 13.17
CA ILE A 161 -11.83 -25.15 14.60
C ILE A 161 -12.20 -23.87 15.36
N VAL A 162 -11.75 -22.70 14.91
CA VAL A 162 -11.98 -21.43 15.63
C VAL A 162 -13.23 -20.75 15.05
N PRO A 163 -14.38 -20.76 15.75
CA PRO A 163 -15.69 -20.45 15.18
C PRO A 163 -15.98 -18.95 14.99
N SER A 164 -15.03 -18.05 15.33
CA SER A 164 -15.20 -16.61 15.14
C SER A 164 -13.92 -15.95 14.64
N GLY A 165 -14.05 -15.10 13.62
CA GLY A 165 -12.94 -14.32 13.08
C GLY A 165 -12.22 -13.48 14.14
N PHE A 166 -12.95 -13.02 15.17
CA PHE A 166 -12.38 -12.26 16.28
C PHE A 166 -11.46 -13.11 17.16
N ALA A 167 -11.88 -14.33 17.54
CA ALA A 167 -11.02 -15.27 18.26
C ALA A 167 -9.81 -15.68 17.41
N LEU A 168 -10.00 -15.80 16.10
CA LEU A 168 -8.95 -16.10 15.13
C LEU A 168 -7.90 -14.99 15.05
N VAL A 169 -8.33 -13.73 15.10
CA VAL A 169 -7.42 -12.58 15.18
C VAL A 169 -6.65 -12.58 16.49
N ILE A 170 -7.30 -12.79 17.64
CA ILE A 170 -6.61 -12.86 18.94
C ILE A 170 -5.57 -13.98 18.93
N LEU A 171 -5.96 -15.17 18.45
CA LEU A 171 -5.04 -16.31 18.34
C LEU A 171 -3.88 -16.00 17.39
N ALA A 172 -4.15 -15.37 16.25
CA ALA A 172 -3.11 -14.97 15.31
C ALA A 172 -2.13 -13.95 15.92
N PHE A 173 -2.62 -12.96 16.67
CA PHE A 173 -1.77 -12.03 17.40
C PHE A 173 -0.97 -12.75 18.49
N ALA A 174 -1.60 -13.63 19.26
CA ALA A 174 -0.92 -14.42 20.30
C ALA A 174 0.21 -15.29 19.71
N LEU A 175 -0.04 -15.97 18.59
CA LEU A 175 0.97 -16.76 17.87
C LEU A 175 2.07 -15.88 17.28
N LEU A 176 1.74 -14.73 16.69
CA LEU A 176 2.70 -13.78 16.16
C LEU A 176 3.62 -13.26 17.26
N PHE A 177 3.06 -12.69 18.33
CA PHE A 177 3.82 -12.18 19.47
C PHE A 177 4.61 -13.28 20.18
N GLY A 178 4.00 -14.46 20.38
CA GLY A 178 4.67 -15.63 20.92
C GLY A 178 5.89 -16.05 20.11
N SER A 179 5.78 -16.04 18.77
CA SER A 179 6.90 -16.36 17.87
C SER A 179 8.03 -15.33 18.00
N ILE A 180 7.71 -14.04 18.12
CA ILE A 180 8.70 -12.96 18.28
C ILE A 180 9.42 -13.07 19.62
N LEU A 181 8.70 -13.35 20.72
CA LEU A 181 9.29 -13.53 22.04
C LEU A 181 10.19 -14.76 22.11
N LEU A 182 9.75 -15.88 21.53
CA LEU A 182 10.54 -17.11 21.43
C LEU A 182 11.81 -16.86 20.60
N PHE A 183 11.66 -16.24 19.43
CA PHE A 183 12.78 -15.96 18.55
C PHE A 183 13.79 -15.00 19.20
N ARG A 184 13.32 -13.94 19.87
CA ARG A 184 14.17 -13.04 20.68
C ARG A 184 14.97 -13.84 21.72
N LYS A 185 14.34 -14.77 22.44
CA LYS A 185 15.00 -15.59 23.45
C LYS A 185 16.09 -16.48 22.83
N LEU A 186 15.81 -17.10 21.68
CA LEU A 186 16.77 -17.95 20.97
C LEU A 186 17.98 -17.16 20.45
N ILE A 187 17.76 -15.99 19.83
CA ILE A 187 18.84 -15.13 19.32
C ILE A 187 19.65 -14.52 20.46
N SER A 188 19.01 -14.10 21.55
CA SER A 188 19.71 -13.56 22.72
C SER A 188 20.66 -14.59 23.36
N ASN A 189 20.31 -15.87 23.30
CA ASN A 189 21.16 -16.95 23.81
C ASN A 189 22.29 -17.31 22.82
N LEU A 190 22.06 -17.18 21.50
CA LEU A 190 23.04 -17.45 20.47
C LEU A 190 24.10 -16.33 20.31
N LEU A 191 23.73 -15.08 20.64
CA LEU A 191 24.58 -13.89 20.49
C LEU A 191 25.32 -13.48 21.78
N LEU A 192 25.44 -14.38 22.77
CA LEU A 192 26.43 -14.23 23.85
C LEU A 192 27.84 -14.47 23.28
N VAL A 193 28.30 -13.51 22.47
CA VAL A 193 29.55 -13.58 21.73
C VAL A 193 30.71 -13.29 22.68
N GLN A 194 31.56 -14.30 22.86
CA GLN A 194 32.77 -14.25 23.69
C GLN A 194 33.89 -13.36 23.10
N SER A 195 33.76 -12.84 21.87
CA SER A 195 34.74 -11.94 21.23
C SER A 195 34.12 -10.84 20.33
N PRO A 196 33.87 -9.62 20.86
CA PRO A 196 33.27 -8.51 20.12
C PRO A 196 34.07 -8.05 18.89
N GLU A 197 35.39 -8.23 18.91
CA GLU A 197 36.32 -7.77 17.88
C GLU A 197 36.25 -8.63 16.60
N LYS A 198 36.17 -9.96 16.75
CA LYS A 198 35.99 -10.89 15.63
C LYS A 198 34.63 -10.71 14.96
N LEU A 199 33.60 -10.40 15.76
CA LEU A 199 32.27 -10.04 15.25
C LEU A 199 32.34 -8.77 14.39
N GLY A 200 33.03 -7.75 14.89
CA GLY A 200 33.23 -6.47 14.20
C GLY A 200 33.88 -6.64 12.83
N SER A 201 34.97 -7.41 12.73
CA SER A 201 35.68 -7.61 11.46
C SER A 201 34.93 -8.51 10.48
N PHE A 202 34.19 -9.51 10.97
CA PHE A 202 33.41 -10.43 10.14
C PHE A 202 32.21 -9.73 9.47
N PHE A 203 31.41 -9.00 10.26
CA PHE A 203 30.21 -8.32 9.76
C PHE A 203 30.51 -6.95 9.16
N PHE A 204 31.45 -6.18 9.73
CA PHE A 204 31.60 -4.75 9.44
C PHE A 204 32.95 -4.34 8.83
N GLY A 205 33.69 -5.30 8.26
CA GLY A 205 35.05 -5.07 7.73
C GLY A 205 35.14 -4.13 6.52
N SER A 206 34.11 -4.06 5.67
CA SER A 206 34.02 -3.08 4.57
C SER A 206 32.56 -2.66 4.34
N PRO A 207 32.29 -1.50 3.69
CA PRO A 207 30.92 -1.07 3.41
C PRO A 207 30.10 -2.10 2.62
N LEU A 208 30.71 -2.71 1.59
CA LEU A 208 30.04 -3.73 0.78
C LEU A 208 29.78 -5.02 1.58
N LYS A 209 30.74 -5.48 2.39
CA LYS A 209 30.56 -6.64 3.28
C LYS A 209 29.45 -6.37 4.30
N SER A 210 29.47 -5.18 4.90
CA SER A 210 28.45 -4.75 5.87
C SER A 210 27.07 -4.77 5.25
N PHE A 211 26.94 -4.17 4.06
CA PHE A 211 25.69 -4.18 3.30
C PHE A 211 25.21 -5.59 2.97
N ALA A 212 26.09 -6.43 2.40
CA ALA A 212 25.76 -7.80 2.05
C ALA A 212 25.29 -8.60 3.27
N TRP A 213 25.98 -8.48 4.41
CA TRP A 213 25.57 -9.14 5.64
C TRP A 213 24.25 -8.63 6.20
N GLY A 214 23.98 -7.32 6.13
CA GLY A 214 22.70 -6.77 6.54
C GLY A 214 21.54 -7.33 5.71
N LEU A 215 21.75 -7.37 4.39
CA LEU A 215 20.80 -7.90 3.42
C LEU A 215 20.53 -9.38 3.64
N THR A 216 21.59 -10.19 3.71
CA THR A 216 21.44 -11.66 3.85
C THR A 216 20.90 -12.04 5.23
N SER A 217 21.39 -11.43 6.30
CA SER A 217 20.89 -11.73 7.65
C SER A 217 19.41 -11.36 7.80
N THR A 218 18.98 -10.21 7.27
CA THR A 218 17.55 -9.86 7.34
C THR A 218 16.71 -10.72 6.43
N ALA A 219 17.16 -11.05 5.22
CA ALA A 219 16.40 -11.92 4.33
C ALA A 219 16.23 -13.33 4.92
N ALA A 220 17.27 -13.86 5.56
CA ALA A 220 17.25 -15.16 6.23
C ALA A 220 16.36 -15.14 7.49
N ILE A 221 16.51 -14.13 8.35
CA ILE A 221 15.75 -13.98 9.60
C ILE A 221 14.31 -13.55 9.35
N ARG A 222 14.05 -12.87 8.22
CA ARG A 222 12.77 -12.24 7.88
C ARG A 222 12.31 -11.19 8.89
N SER A 223 13.26 -10.56 9.60
CA SER A 223 12.97 -9.47 10.55
C SER A 223 14.10 -8.45 10.56
N SER A 224 13.89 -7.28 9.95
CA SER A 224 14.83 -6.16 10.06
C SER A 224 14.88 -5.60 11.46
N THR A 225 13.77 -5.66 12.21
CA THR A 225 13.74 -5.21 13.59
C THR A 225 14.87 -5.87 14.37
N ILE A 226 15.04 -7.18 14.24
CA ILE A 226 16.09 -7.91 14.98
C ILE A 226 17.47 -7.55 14.44
N THR A 227 17.64 -7.60 13.12
CA THR A 227 18.93 -7.32 12.48
C THR A 227 19.43 -5.91 12.78
N THR A 228 18.59 -4.89 12.61
CA THR A 228 18.96 -3.47 12.80
C THR A 228 19.06 -3.09 14.28
N SER A 229 18.22 -3.65 15.15
CA SER A 229 18.25 -3.37 16.59
C SER A 229 19.54 -3.84 17.26
N LEU A 230 20.12 -4.95 16.80
CA LEU A 230 21.40 -5.45 17.32
C LEU A 230 22.55 -4.48 17.10
N VAL A 231 22.48 -3.64 16.07
CA VAL A 231 23.50 -2.63 15.74
C VAL A 231 23.54 -1.53 16.80
N VAL A 232 22.39 -1.18 17.40
CA VAL A 232 22.28 -0.07 18.35
C VAL A 232 23.18 -0.28 19.58
N PRO A 233 23.11 -1.42 20.31
CA PRO A 233 24.05 -1.72 21.39
C PRO A 233 25.52 -1.73 20.96
N LEU A 234 25.85 -2.28 19.78
CA LEU A 234 27.23 -2.36 19.31
C LEU A 234 27.84 -0.98 19.09
N VAL A 235 27.07 -0.05 18.51
CA VAL A 235 27.48 1.35 18.36
C VAL A 235 27.51 2.07 19.70
N ALA A 236 26.50 1.85 20.56
CA ALA A 236 26.42 2.44 21.90
C ALA A 236 27.62 2.05 22.78
N LYS A 237 28.11 0.82 22.65
CA LYS A 237 29.27 0.27 23.35
C LYS A 237 30.60 0.48 22.62
N GLN A 238 30.62 1.20 21.49
CA GLN A 238 31.84 1.46 20.71
C GLN A 238 32.51 0.21 20.11
N VAL A 239 31.80 -0.93 20.06
CA VAL A 239 32.29 -2.13 19.35
C VAL A 239 32.45 -1.83 17.87
N ILE A 240 31.52 -1.06 17.29
CA ILE A 240 31.58 -0.57 15.92
C ILE A 240 31.23 0.92 15.84
N LYS A 241 31.69 1.58 14.76
CA LYS A 241 31.34 2.98 14.46
C LYS A 241 30.03 3.04 13.68
N LEU A 242 29.24 4.10 13.89
CA LEU A 242 28.00 4.33 13.12
C LEU A 242 28.21 4.28 11.60
N LYS A 243 29.32 4.85 11.11
CA LYS A 243 29.67 4.83 9.68
C LYS A 243 29.87 3.41 9.11
N ALA A 244 30.34 2.47 9.93
CA ALA A 244 30.49 1.07 9.54
C ALA A 244 29.16 0.29 9.65
N ALA A 245 28.35 0.64 10.63
CA ALA A 245 27.00 0.12 10.83
C ALA A 245 26.00 0.56 9.73
N ALA A 246 26.15 1.76 9.19
CA ALA A 246 25.21 2.35 8.24
C ALA A 246 24.93 1.46 7.01
N PRO A 247 25.92 0.96 6.26
CA PRO A 247 25.66 0.07 5.12
C PRO A 247 24.96 -1.23 5.53
N TYR A 248 25.23 -1.77 6.72
CA TYR A 248 24.53 -2.96 7.24
C TYR A 248 23.05 -2.68 7.48
N ILE A 249 22.71 -1.54 8.06
CA ILE A 249 21.30 -1.12 8.24
C ILE A 249 20.60 -0.98 6.87
N LEU A 250 21.28 -0.40 5.88
CA LEU A 250 20.72 -0.25 4.52
C LEU A 250 20.50 -1.61 3.83
N GLY A 251 21.46 -2.53 3.96
CA GLY A 251 21.29 -3.90 3.49
C GLY A 251 20.11 -4.58 4.17
N ALA A 252 20.01 -4.46 5.49
CA ALA A 252 18.89 -4.99 6.27
C ALA A 252 17.55 -4.44 5.80
N ASN A 253 17.48 -3.17 5.41
CA ASN A 253 16.28 -2.56 4.88
C ASN A 253 15.80 -3.24 3.59
N ILE A 254 16.70 -3.46 2.63
CA ILE A 254 16.39 -4.23 1.41
C ILE A 254 16.03 -5.68 1.75
N GLY A 255 16.75 -6.31 2.69
CA GLY A 255 16.49 -7.70 3.08
C GLY A 255 15.06 -7.94 3.59
N THR A 256 14.37 -6.92 4.12
CA THR A 256 12.96 -7.06 4.56
C THR A 256 11.99 -7.41 3.44
N THR A 257 12.30 -7.01 2.21
CA THR A 257 11.37 -7.10 1.08
C THR A 257 11.13 -8.55 0.65
N ILE A 258 12.00 -9.48 1.08
CA ILE A 258 11.80 -10.92 0.86
C ILE A 258 10.46 -11.39 1.42
N THR A 259 9.98 -10.77 2.52
CA THR A 259 8.71 -11.14 3.14
C THR A 259 7.52 -10.76 2.27
N ALA A 260 7.58 -9.62 1.57
CA ALA A 260 6.57 -9.23 0.59
C ALA A 260 6.59 -10.16 -0.63
N PHE A 261 7.77 -10.57 -1.11
CA PHE A 261 7.89 -11.55 -2.19
C PHE A 261 7.32 -12.92 -1.80
N ILE A 262 7.62 -13.41 -0.60
CA ILE A 262 7.05 -14.67 -0.10
C ILE A 262 5.52 -14.54 0.00
N ALA A 263 5.01 -13.43 0.52
CA ALA A 263 3.57 -13.19 0.56
C ALA A 263 2.96 -13.14 -0.85
N ALA A 264 3.61 -12.51 -1.82
CA ALA A 264 3.14 -12.45 -3.20
C ALA A 264 3.11 -13.84 -3.87
N ILE A 265 4.09 -14.70 -3.59
CA ILE A 265 4.09 -16.10 -4.07
C ILE A 265 2.89 -16.88 -3.54
N LEU A 266 2.45 -16.62 -2.30
CA LEU A 266 1.22 -17.23 -1.77
C LEU A 266 -0.05 -16.79 -2.53
N TYR A 267 0.03 -15.70 -3.29
CA TYR A 267 -1.04 -15.17 -4.13
C TYR A 267 -0.64 -15.14 -5.61
N ALA A 268 0.17 -16.11 -6.04
CA ALA A 268 0.76 -16.27 -7.38
C ALA A 268 -0.16 -15.90 -8.56
N ASN A 269 -1.45 -16.22 -8.47
CA ASN A 269 -2.43 -15.94 -9.53
C ASN A 269 -2.83 -14.46 -9.65
N ASN A 270 -2.33 -13.58 -8.79
CA ASN A 270 -2.61 -12.15 -8.81
C ASN A 270 -1.34 -11.34 -9.10
N SER A 271 -1.25 -10.83 -10.34
CA SER A 271 -0.16 -9.97 -10.82
C SER A 271 0.03 -8.72 -9.94
N SER A 272 -1.04 -8.22 -9.31
CA SER A 272 -0.98 -7.04 -8.43
C SER A 272 -0.23 -7.31 -7.13
N ALA A 273 -0.29 -8.54 -6.59
CA ALA A 273 0.43 -8.93 -5.37
C ALA A 273 1.95 -8.93 -5.60
N VAL A 274 2.38 -9.50 -6.73
CA VAL A 274 3.79 -9.49 -7.18
C VAL A 274 4.25 -8.05 -7.44
N THR A 275 3.40 -7.24 -8.08
CA THR A 275 3.69 -5.82 -8.35
C THR A 275 3.93 -5.05 -7.05
N ILE A 276 3.15 -5.26 -5.99
CA ILE A 276 3.40 -4.63 -4.68
C ILE A 276 4.73 -5.08 -4.07
N ALA A 277 5.06 -6.36 -4.12
CA ALA A 277 6.34 -6.85 -3.61
C ALA A 277 7.53 -6.20 -4.33
N ILE A 278 7.41 -6.03 -5.66
CA ILE A 278 8.38 -5.30 -6.48
C ILE A 278 8.43 -3.82 -6.08
N ALA A 279 7.29 -3.15 -5.90
CA ALA A 279 7.24 -1.76 -5.46
C ALA A 279 7.94 -1.58 -4.11
N HIS A 280 7.71 -2.48 -3.14
CA HIS A 280 8.40 -2.48 -1.84
C HIS A 280 9.91 -2.62 -2.01
N PHE A 281 10.35 -3.55 -2.86
CA PHE A 281 11.77 -3.71 -3.18
C PHE A 281 12.38 -2.46 -3.83
N LEU A 282 11.74 -1.93 -4.87
CA LEU A 282 12.19 -0.76 -5.61
C LEU A 282 12.31 0.47 -4.70
N PHE A 283 11.35 0.70 -3.80
CA PHE A 283 11.43 1.81 -2.83
C PHE A 283 12.74 1.75 -2.03
N ASN A 284 13.06 0.58 -1.46
CA ASN A 284 14.27 0.38 -0.67
C ASN A 284 15.54 0.46 -1.54
N PHE A 285 15.50 -0.18 -2.69
CA PHE A 285 16.64 -0.30 -3.59
C PHE A 285 17.04 1.06 -4.18
N ILE A 286 16.07 1.85 -4.63
CA ILE A 286 16.29 3.20 -5.16
C ILE A 286 16.85 4.10 -4.05
N GLY A 287 16.30 4.05 -2.83
CA GLY A 287 16.85 4.78 -1.68
C GLY A 287 18.33 4.43 -1.44
N VAL A 288 18.69 3.15 -1.49
CA VAL A 288 20.10 2.72 -1.34
C VAL A 288 20.97 3.24 -2.50
N ILE A 289 20.51 3.17 -3.75
CA ILE A 289 21.24 3.71 -4.90
C ILE A 289 21.45 5.22 -4.81
N ILE A 290 20.50 5.96 -4.26
CA ILE A 290 20.63 7.41 -4.05
C ILE A 290 21.65 7.71 -2.96
N PHE A 291 21.53 7.09 -1.79
CA PHE A 291 22.30 7.50 -0.61
C PHE A 291 23.63 6.77 -0.43
N LEU A 292 23.79 5.50 -0.82
CA LEU A 292 25.00 4.72 -0.50
C LEU A 292 26.22 5.04 -1.40
N PRO A 293 26.09 5.09 -2.74
CA PRO A 293 27.22 5.34 -3.64
C PRO A 293 27.72 6.79 -3.56
N ILE A 294 26.82 7.76 -3.49
CA ILE A 294 27.13 9.19 -3.58
C ILE A 294 27.65 9.69 -2.22
N PRO A 295 28.94 10.06 -2.06
CA PRO A 295 29.52 10.38 -0.76
C PRO A 295 28.87 11.56 -0.04
N ILE A 296 28.37 12.54 -0.78
CA ILE A 296 27.69 13.72 -0.24
C ILE A 296 26.33 13.31 0.34
N LEU A 297 25.51 12.61 -0.45
CA LEU A 297 24.18 12.18 -0.01
C LEU A 297 24.28 11.20 1.16
N ARG A 298 25.23 10.27 1.15
CA ARG A 298 25.49 9.34 2.25
C ARG A 298 25.70 10.01 3.61
N LYS A 299 26.28 11.21 3.62
CA LYS A 299 26.55 11.95 4.87
C LYS A 299 25.29 12.53 5.48
N ILE A 300 24.28 12.86 4.69
CA ILE A 300 23.05 13.52 5.17
C ILE A 300 22.35 12.71 6.28
N PRO A 301 21.96 11.43 6.09
CA PRO A 301 21.33 10.67 7.17
C PRO A 301 22.28 10.42 8.36
N LEU A 302 23.59 10.25 8.11
CA LEU A 302 24.59 10.08 9.16
C LEU A 302 24.70 11.33 10.05
N ASP A 303 24.70 12.52 9.44
CA ASP A 303 24.87 13.80 10.12
C ASP A 303 23.60 14.18 10.88
N LEU A 304 22.41 13.96 10.32
CA LEU A 304 21.13 14.14 11.01
C LEU A 304 21.03 13.23 12.26
N ALA A 305 21.34 11.93 12.10
CA ALA A 305 21.34 11.00 13.22
C ALA A 305 22.38 11.36 14.29
N SER A 306 23.59 11.74 13.85
CA SER A 306 24.66 12.19 14.76
C SER A 306 24.30 13.50 15.46
N PHE A 307 23.61 14.42 14.79
CA PHE A 307 23.12 15.68 15.37
C PHE A 307 22.09 15.42 16.46
N LEU A 308 21.08 14.60 16.18
CA LEU A 308 20.07 14.22 17.17
C LEU A 308 20.72 13.54 18.38
N GLY A 309 21.65 12.62 18.16
CA GLY A 309 22.42 11.99 19.23
C GLY A 309 23.30 12.97 20.02
N LYS A 310 23.88 14.00 19.39
CA LYS A 310 24.60 15.06 20.11
C LYS A 310 23.65 15.90 20.97
N LEU A 311 22.45 16.18 20.47
CA LEU A 311 21.45 16.98 21.17
C LEU A 311 21.01 16.33 22.49
N THR A 312 21.00 14.99 22.55
CA THR A 312 20.70 14.26 23.80
C THR A 312 21.73 14.40 24.90
N LEU A 313 22.95 14.89 24.61
CA LEU A 313 23.93 15.24 25.64
C LEU A 313 23.49 16.46 26.45
N LYS A 314 22.85 17.44 25.79
CA LYS A 314 22.34 18.67 26.41
C LYS A 314 20.92 18.48 26.93
N TYR A 315 20.05 17.88 26.13
CA TYR A 315 18.63 17.69 26.45
C TYR A 315 18.28 16.21 26.38
N ARG A 316 18.35 15.54 27.53
CA ARG A 316 18.22 14.07 27.60
C ARG A 316 16.87 13.54 27.11
N LEU A 317 15.80 14.32 27.22
CA LEU A 317 14.47 13.91 26.74
C LEU A 317 14.29 14.03 25.22
N VAL A 318 15.22 14.66 24.49
CA VAL A 318 15.08 14.84 23.03
C VAL A 318 14.91 13.53 22.28
N GLY A 319 15.60 12.46 22.67
CA GLY A 319 15.42 11.15 22.03
C GLY A 319 14.01 10.60 22.21
N PHE A 320 13.41 10.80 23.39
CA PHE A 320 12.04 10.39 23.69
C PHE A 320 11.00 11.27 22.97
N VAL A 321 11.20 12.60 22.98
CA VAL A 321 10.35 13.56 22.27
C VAL A 321 10.39 13.29 20.77
N TYR A 322 11.56 13.01 20.20
CA TYR A 322 11.70 12.64 18.80
C TYR A 322 10.87 11.40 18.47
N LEU A 323 10.98 10.34 19.29
CA LEU A 323 10.21 9.11 19.11
C LEU A 323 8.70 9.38 19.09
N LEU A 324 8.19 10.07 20.11
CA LEU A 324 6.75 10.38 20.16
C LEU A 324 6.31 11.28 19.00
N SER A 325 7.17 12.22 18.60
CA SER A 325 6.85 13.17 17.55
C SER A 325 6.83 12.50 16.17
N ALA A 326 7.89 11.80 15.81
CA ALA A 326 8.06 11.19 14.49
C ALA A 326 7.08 10.05 14.23
N PHE A 327 6.79 9.22 15.25
CA PHE A 327 5.98 8.02 15.06
C PHE A 327 4.50 8.18 15.42
N PHE A 328 4.12 9.20 16.19
CA PHE A 328 2.73 9.37 16.64
C PHE A 328 2.20 10.78 16.40
N PHE A 329 2.77 11.80 17.04
CA PHE A 329 2.19 13.15 17.01
C PHE A 329 2.13 13.75 15.59
N ILE A 330 3.22 13.69 14.83
CA ILE A 330 3.26 14.21 13.46
C ILE A 330 2.32 13.40 12.55
N PRO A 331 2.39 12.05 12.49
CA PRO A 331 1.44 11.25 11.71
C PRO A 331 -0.03 11.55 12.04
N PHE A 332 -0.42 11.54 13.32
CA PHE A 332 -1.81 11.82 13.72
C PHE A 332 -2.24 13.23 13.33
N SER A 333 -1.38 14.24 13.53
CA SER A 333 -1.67 15.63 13.17
C SER A 333 -1.88 15.77 11.65
N LEU A 334 -1.02 15.16 10.84
CA LEU A 334 -1.11 15.24 9.38
C LEU A 334 -2.33 14.49 8.84
N ILE A 335 -2.70 13.34 9.41
CA ILE A 335 -3.95 12.65 9.09
C ILE A 335 -5.15 13.54 9.45
N TYR A 336 -5.18 14.11 10.65
CA TYR A 336 -6.29 14.93 11.11
C TYR A 336 -6.49 16.19 10.25
N LEU A 337 -5.40 16.85 9.86
CA LEU A 337 -5.45 18.05 8.99
C LEU A 337 -5.91 17.73 7.56
N ASN A 338 -5.71 16.50 7.09
CA ASN A 338 -6.05 16.09 5.72
C ASN A 338 -7.41 15.38 5.61
N LYS A 339 -8.14 15.22 6.71
CA LYS A 339 -9.41 14.46 6.73
C LYS A 339 -10.49 15.02 5.80
N ASN A 340 -10.49 16.34 5.55
CA ASN A 340 -11.49 17.03 4.73
C ASN A 340 -11.08 17.14 3.25
N SER A 341 -9.98 16.51 2.81
CA SER A 341 -9.52 16.61 1.42
C SER A 341 -10.23 15.65 0.46
N ILE A 342 -11.11 14.80 0.98
CA ILE A 342 -11.80 13.75 0.24
C ILE A 342 -13.27 14.14 0.20
N GLU A 343 -13.81 14.31 -1.00
CA GLU A 343 -15.24 14.45 -1.24
C GLU A 343 -15.81 13.03 -1.44
N ASN A 344 -16.82 12.69 -0.65
CA ASN A 344 -17.52 11.42 -0.80
C ASN A 344 -18.83 11.67 -1.57
N THR A 345 -19.01 10.96 -2.66
CA THR A 345 -20.27 10.93 -3.41
C THR A 345 -20.82 9.52 -3.35
N THR A 346 -21.90 9.34 -2.61
CA THR A 346 -22.61 8.06 -2.52
C THR A 346 -23.76 8.08 -3.52
N ALA A 347 -23.82 7.07 -4.37
CA ALA A 347 -24.91 6.90 -5.33
C ALA A 347 -25.52 5.50 -5.19
N VAL A 348 -26.85 5.43 -5.17
CA VAL A 348 -27.58 4.17 -5.23
C VAL A 348 -28.01 3.95 -6.67
N TYR A 349 -27.69 2.78 -7.21
CA TYR A 349 -27.99 2.38 -8.56
C TYR A 349 -29.06 1.30 -8.58
N GLU A 350 -30.02 1.46 -9.48
CA GLU A 350 -30.87 0.38 -9.93
C GLU A 350 -30.22 -0.29 -11.14
N VAL A 351 -30.05 -1.61 -11.08
CA VAL A 351 -29.63 -2.46 -12.19
C VAL A 351 -30.81 -3.31 -12.60
N VAL A 352 -31.25 -3.16 -13.85
CA VAL A 352 -32.33 -3.95 -14.45
C VAL A 352 -31.72 -4.81 -15.56
N ASP A 353 -31.76 -6.12 -15.38
CA ASP A 353 -31.28 -7.10 -16.34
C ASP A 353 -32.33 -7.41 -17.44
N LYS A 354 -31.99 -8.28 -18.40
CA LYS A 354 -32.92 -8.75 -19.43
C LYS A 354 -34.20 -9.38 -18.88
N ASN A 355 -34.15 -9.91 -17.66
CA ASN A 355 -35.29 -10.57 -17.02
C ASN A 355 -36.22 -9.57 -16.32
N GLY A 356 -35.83 -8.29 -16.27
CA GLY A 356 -36.64 -7.20 -15.72
C GLY A 356 -36.69 -7.17 -14.19
N VAL A 357 -35.80 -7.89 -13.50
CA VAL A 357 -35.75 -7.89 -12.03
C VAL A 357 -34.84 -6.75 -11.57
N PRO A 358 -35.35 -5.69 -10.93
CA PRO A 358 -34.52 -4.60 -10.44
C PRO A 358 -33.71 -5.05 -9.23
N GLN A 359 -32.40 -4.79 -9.28
CA GLN A 359 -31.47 -4.97 -8.16
C GLN A 359 -30.88 -3.63 -7.77
N SER A 360 -30.90 -3.32 -6.47
CA SER A 360 -30.28 -2.12 -5.92
C SER A 360 -28.83 -2.41 -5.55
N ASN A 361 -27.91 -1.57 -6.04
CA ASN A 361 -26.49 -1.63 -5.73
C ASN A 361 -26.03 -0.25 -5.24
N LYS A 362 -25.31 -0.22 -4.12
CA LYS A 362 -24.72 1.01 -3.61
C LYS A 362 -23.33 1.20 -4.21
N MET A 363 -23.02 2.42 -4.62
CA MET A 363 -21.72 2.80 -5.12
C MET A 363 -21.24 4.03 -4.38
N VAL A 364 -20.01 3.97 -3.88
CA VAL A 364 -19.37 5.09 -3.20
C VAL A 364 -18.19 5.54 -4.06
N ALA A 365 -18.29 6.75 -4.62
CA ALA A 365 -17.21 7.42 -5.28
C ALA A 365 -16.50 8.34 -4.28
N ARG A 366 -15.20 8.14 -4.10
CA ARG A 366 -14.37 8.97 -3.22
C ARG A 366 -13.35 9.67 -4.07
N ILE A 367 -13.39 11.00 -4.13
CA ILE A 367 -12.42 11.78 -4.89
C ILE A 367 -11.66 12.71 -3.97
N ASN A 368 -10.34 12.73 -4.15
CA ASN A 368 -9.52 13.77 -3.58
C ASN A 368 -9.74 15.08 -4.35
N SER A 369 -10.24 16.11 -3.68
CA SER A 369 -10.57 17.39 -4.29
C SER A 369 -9.36 18.10 -4.91
N ASN A 370 -8.15 17.84 -4.40
CA ASN A 370 -6.92 18.48 -4.89
C ASN A 370 -6.35 17.79 -6.13
N THR A 371 -6.34 16.46 -6.18
CA THR A 371 -5.75 15.71 -7.30
C THR A 371 -6.76 15.25 -8.34
N ARG A 372 -8.06 15.31 -8.00
CA ARG A 372 -9.16 14.70 -8.77
C ARG A 372 -8.96 13.21 -9.08
N ASN A 373 -8.17 12.53 -8.27
CA ASN A 373 -8.00 11.08 -8.28
C ASN A 373 -8.84 10.48 -7.17
N GLY A 374 -9.30 9.25 -7.36
CA GLY A 374 -10.23 8.63 -6.44
C GLY A 374 -10.47 7.15 -6.69
N GLN A 375 -11.48 6.62 -6.02
CA GLN A 375 -11.94 5.25 -6.17
C GLN A 375 -13.46 5.18 -6.25
N TRP A 376 -13.94 4.27 -7.08
CA TRP A 376 -15.30 3.74 -7.06
C TRP A 376 -15.33 2.44 -6.31
N ILE A 377 -16.23 2.34 -5.36
CA ILE A 377 -16.40 1.17 -4.51
C ILE A 377 -17.86 0.73 -4.65
N GLU A 378 -18.09 -0.39 -5.31
CA GLU A 378 -19.42 -0.96 -5.52
C GLU A 378 -19.71 -2.02 -4.45
N PHE A 379 -20.92 -1.98 -3.90
CA PHE A 379 -21.46 -2.93 -2.92
C PHE A 379 -22.74 -3.54 -3.50
N ALA A 380 -22.91 -4.87 -3.38
CA ALA A 380 -24.15 -5.52 -3.75
C ALA A 380 -25.23 -5.37 -2.67
N GLY A 381 -26.46 -5.08 -3.09
CA GLY A 381 -27.65 -5.08 -2.24
C GLY A 381 -28.02 -3.74 -1.61
N ASP A 382 -29.23 -3.71 -1.02
CA ASP A 382 -29.79 -2.55 -0.33
C ASP A 382 -29.07 -2.26 0.99
N ALA A 383 -29.07 -0.96 1.33
CA ALA A 383 -28.51 -0.40 2.54
C ALA A 383 -28.90 -1.20 3.79
N ASP A 384 -27.92 -1.44 4.67
CA ASP A 384 -28.01 -2.09 5.99
C ASP A 384 -27.62 -3.57 6.12
N SER A 385 -27.13 -4.25 5.08
CA SER A 385 -26.46 -5.53 5.32
C SER A 385 -25.02 -5.30 5.83
N ALA A 386 -24.75 -5.73 7.07
CA ALA A 386 -23.49 -5.58 7.79
C ALA A 386 -22.26 -6.29 7.16
N ALA A 387 -22.38 -6.77 5.92
CA ALA A 387 -21.28 -7.32 5.12
C ALA A 387 -20.69 -6.20 4.24
N ASN A 388 -19.93 -5.30 4.86
CA ASN A 388 -19.16 -4.20 4.26
C ASN A 388 -18.00 -4.67 3.35
N THR A 389 -18.19 -5.69 2.53
CA THR A 389 -17.18 -6.15 1.56
C THR A 389 -17.50 -5.56 0.19
N PRO A 390 -16.61 -4.73 -0.37
CA PRO A 390 -16.81 -4.19 -1.71
C PRO A 390 -16.75 -5.31 -2.75
N ASN A 391 -17.74 -5.33 -3.65
CA ASN A 391 -17.78 -6.25 -4.78
C ASN A 391 -16.76 -5.87 -5.86
N LYS A 392 -16.57 -4.57 -6.07
CA LYS A 392 -15.68 -4.06 -7.09
C LYS A 392 -15.08 -2.73 -6.65
N ILE A 393 -13.77 -2.59 -6.82
CA ILE A 393 -13.06 -1.33 -6.62
C ILE A 393 -12.41 -0.93 -7.94
N GLN A 394 -12.70 0.28 -8.40
CA GLN A 394 -12.12 0.84 -9.63
C GLN A 394 -11.45 2.17 -9.31
N ASN A 395 -10.24 2.38 -9.84
CA ASN A 395 -9.60 3.68 -9.76
C ASN A 395 -10.34 4.66 -10.68
N ILE A 396 -10.52 5.89 -10.23
CA ILE A 396 -11.02 6.97 -11.08
C ILE A 396 -10.04 8.13 -11.05
N SER A 397 -9.92 8.85 -12.16
CA SER A 397 -9.15 10.08 -12.20
C SER A 397 -9.67 11.04 -13.24
N TYR A 398 -9.56 12.33 -12.97
CA TYR A 398 -9.75 13.38 -13.98
C TYR A 398 -8.39 13.94 -14.37
N ARG A 399 -8.13 14.01 -15.67
CA ARG A 399 -7.00 14.75 -16.24
C ARG A 399 -7.53 15.67 -17.32
N ASP A 400 -7.50 16.97 -17.06
CA ASP A 400 -8.09 18.00 -17.93
C ASP A 400 -9.55 17.69 -18.26
N ASN A 401 -9.84 17.40 -19.53
CA ASN A 401 -11.17 17.11 -20.05
C ASN A 401 -11.43 15.60 -20.20
N VAL A 402 -10.60 14.77 -19.58
CA VAL A 402 -10.65 13.31 -19.70
C VAL A 402 -10.93 12.70 -18.34
N PHE A 403 -11.98 11.90 -18.28
CA PHE A 403 -12.33 11.09 -17.13
C PHE A 403 -11.91 9.64 -17.36
N PHE A 404 -11.15 9.09 -16.42
CA PHE A 404 -10.69 7.72 -16.45
C PHE A 404 -11.41 6.90 -15.39
N VAL A 405 -11.85 5.71 -15.78
CA VAL A 405 -12.41 4.69 -14.89
C VAL A 405 -11.65 3.39 -15.16
N SER A 406 -10.71 3.05 -14.28
CA SER A 406 -9.72 2.00 -14.54
C SER A 406 -9.05 2.23 -15.91
N ASP A 407 -9.23 1.31 -16.86
CA ASP A 407 -8.66 1.38 -18.21
C ASP A 407 -9.57 2.09 -19.22
N GLN A 408 -10.77 2.50 -18.81
CA GLN A 408 -11.73 3.19 -19.68
C GLN A 408 -11.51 4.69 -19.64
N MET A 409 -11.52 5.31 -20.81
CA MET A 409 -11.31 6.74 -21.00
C MET A 409 -12.59 7.37 -21.56
N TYR A 410 -13.01 8.50 -21.01
CA TYR A 410 -14.13 9.31 -21.48
C TYR A 410 -13.67 10.75 -21.70
N MET A 411 -13.61 11.19 -22.95
CA MET A 411 -13.17 12.53 -23.33
C MET A 411 -14.37 13.49 -23.46
N PHE A 412 -14.49 14.47 -22.56
CA PHE A 412 -15.50 15.53 -22.62
C PHE A 412 -15.16 16.52 -23.74
N SER A 413 -15.49 16.13 -24.98
CA SER A 413 -15.20 16.88 -26.22
C SER A 413 -16.49 17.30 -26.92
N LYS A 414 -16.39 17.94 -28.09
CA LYS A 414 -17.57 18.32 -28.89
C LYS A 414 -18.35 17.08 -29.35
N GLN A 415 -19.66 17.27 -29.56
CA GLN A 415 -20.51 16.26 -30.18
C GLN A 415 -19.92 15.77 -31.51
N GLY A 416 -19.98 14.46 -31.75
CA GLY A 416 -19.41 13.77 -32.90
C GLY A 416 -17.91 13.44 -32.77
N PHE A 417 -17.23 13.86 -31.72
CA PHE A 417 -15.85 13.44 -31.46
C PHE A 417 -15.80 11.97 -31.06
N CYS A 418 -14.92 11.19 -31.69
CA CYS A 418 -14.75 9.77 -31.42
C CYS A 418 -13.28 9.39 -31.26
N TRP A 419 -13.04 8.32 -30.50
CA TRP A 419 -11.74 7.68 -30.37
C TRP A 419 -11.91 6.16 -30.28
N ASP A 420 -10.81 5.45 -30.51
CA ASP A 420 -10.75 4.00 -30.42
C ASP A 420 -10.14 3.57 -29.09
N GLY A 421 -10.59 2.43 -28.58
CA GLY A 421 -10.08 1.77 -27.39
C GLY A 421 -10.07 0.25 -27.58
N GLU A 422 -9.43 -0.44 -26.64
CA GLU A 422 -9.37 -1.90 -26.62
C GLU A 422 -9.53 -2.37 -25.18
N ASP A 423 -10.40 -3.34 -24.96
CA ASP A 423 -10.55 -4.03 -23.68
C ASP A 423 -10.62 -5.55 -23.92
N ASN A 424 -10.92 -6.31 -22.86
CA ASN A 424 -11.00 -7.77 -22.93
C ASN A 424 -12.08 -8.31 -23.90
N LEU A 425 -13.05 -7.48 -24.29
CA LEU A 425 -14.08 -7.82 -25.28
C LEU A 425 -13.66 -7.45 -26.72
N GLY A 426 -12.52 -6.77 -26.88
CA GLY A 426 -11.91 -6.42 -28.15
C GLY A 426 -11.84 -4.92 -28.40
N LYS A 427 -11.61 -4.56 -29.67
CA LYS A 427 -11.52 -3.17 -30.10
C LYS A 427 -12.90 -2.54 -30.19
N TYR A 428 -13.04 -1.34 -29.65
CA TYR A 428 -14.26 -0.56 -29.67
C TYR A 428 -14.00 0.90 -30.05
N LYS A 429 -15.05 1.54 -30.53
CA LYS A 429 -15.14 2.98 -30.76
C LYS A 429 -15.98 3.61 -29.66
N VAL A 430 -15.57 4.74 -29.12
CA VAL A 430 -16.43 5.60 -28.28
C VAL A 430 -16.61 6.93 -28.97
N CYS A 431 -17.84 7.42 -29.02
CA CYS A 431 -18.21 8.71 -29.60
C CYS A 431 -19.02 9.53 -28.61
N VAL A 432 -18.81 10.85 -28.60
CA VAL A 432 -19.75 11.80 -27.97
C VAL A 432 -20.97 11.92 -28.88
N ASP A 433 -22.05 11.24 -28.55
CA ASP A 433 -23.27 11.17 -29.36
C ASP A 433 -24.13 12.42 -29.19
N SER A 434 -24.31 12.89 -27.95
CA SER A 434 -24.99 14.15 -27.65
C SER A 434 -24.51 14.77 -26.33
N ILE A 435 -24.79 16.06 -26.14
CA ILE A 435 -24.50 16.79 -24.90
C ILE A 435 -25.81 17.44 -24.45
N LEU A 436 -26.32 17.02 -23.30
CA LEU A 436 -27.53 17.55 -22.68
C LEU A 436 -27.15 18.66 -21.70
N THR A 437 -27.93 19.72 -21.69
CA THR A 437 -27.74 20.87 -20.77
C THR A 437 -28.86 20.92 -19.75
N ASN A 438 -28.54 21.36 -18.52
CA ASN A 438 -29.52 21.50 -17.43
C ASN A 438 -30.35 20.22 -17.18
N TYR A 439 -29.68 19.08 -17.12
CA TYR A 439 -30.32 17.80 -16.92
C TYR A 439 -30.70 17.62 -15.45
N SER A 440 -32.00 17.54 -15.15
CA SER A 440 -32.47 17.21 -13.80
C SER A 440 -32.32 15.70 -13.56
N LEU A 441 -31.42 15.34 -12.65
CA LEU A 441 -31.19 13.95 -12.25
C LEU A 441 -32.21 13.52 -11.19
N THR A 442 -32.37 14.36 -10.16
CA THR A 442 -33.41 14.29 -9.13
C THR A 442 -34.03 15.68 -8.97
N PRO A 443 -35.19 15.82 -8.30
CA PRO A 443 -35.82 17.13 -8.08
C PRO A 443 -34.88 18.17 -7.47
N ASP A 444 -33.94 17.73 -6.63
CA ASP A 444 -32.99 18.58 -5.89
C ASP A 444 -31.61 18.68 -6.56
N LEU A 445 -31.35 17.93 -7.64
CA LEU A 445 -30.04 17.88 -8.30
C LEU A 445 -30.16 18.06 -9.82
N THR A 446 -29.70 19.22 -10.29
CA THR A 446 -29.62 19.55 -11.72
C THR A 446 -28.16 19.65 -12.16
N LEU A 447 -27.84 18.99 -13.27
CA LEU A 447 -26.50 18.92 -13.83
C LEU A 447 -26.37 19.91 -14.99
N PRO A 448 -25.38 20.82 -14.96
CA PRO A 448 -25.15 21.78 -16.04
C PRO A 448 -24.92 21.10 -17.39
N LEU A 449 -24.10 20.04 -17.39
CA LEU A 449 -23.74 19.26 -18.58
C LEU A 449 -23.83 17.76 -18.31
N LEU A 450 -24.45 17.04 -19.23
CA LEU A 450 -24.50 15.58 -19.27
C LEU A 450 -24.10 15.09 -20.66
N TYR A 451 -22.97 14.39 -20.74
CA TYR A 451 -22.45 13.83 -21.98
C TYR A 451 -23.02 12.44 -22.21
N HIS A 452 -23.56 12.21 -23.40
CA HIS A 452 -23.95 10.89 -23.89
C HIS A 452 -22.82 10.31 -24.74
N PHE A 453 -22.18 9.26 -24.23
CA PHE A 453 -21.16 8.50 -24.93
C PHE A 453 -21.75 7.22 -25.48
N LYS A 454 -21.58 6.99 -26.77
CA LYS A 454 -21.95 5.74 -27.43
C LYS A 454 -20.71 4.92 -27.71
N ARG A 455 -20.66 3.69 -27.20
CA ARG A 455 -19.58 2.73 -27.43
C ARG A 455 -20.04 1.60 -28.35
N THR A 456 -19.25 1.25 -29.36
CA THR A 456 -19.57 0.19 -30.34
C THR A 456 -18.33 -0.67 -30.61
N TYR A 457 -18.45 -1.99 -30.54
CA TYR A 457 -17.35 -2.93 -30.79
C TYR A 457 -17.19 -3.24 -32.29
N TYR A 458 -15.94 -3.29 -32.77
CA TYR A 458 -15.63 -3.35 -34.21
C TYR A 458 -15.80 -4.73 -34.87
N ASN A 459 -15.93 -5.83 -34.10
CA ASN A 459 -15.89 -7.19 -34.65
C ASN A 459 -16.61 -8.27 -33.81
N ASP A 460 -17.53 -7.88 -32.91
CA ASP A 460 -18.29 -8.89 -32.17
C ASP A 460 -19.43 -9.42 -33.05
N ALA A 461 -19.58 -10.74 -33.18
CA ALA A 461 -20.65 -11.37 -33.98
C ALA A 461 -22.08 -11.03 -33.49
N GLN A 462 -22.17 -10.26 -32.40
CA GLN A 462 -23.40 -9.84 -31.73
C GLN A 462 -23.61 -8.31 -31.65
N GLU A 463 -22.87 -7.48 -32.41
CA GLU A 463 -23.03 -6.01 -32.45
C GLU A 463 -23.26 -5.36 -31.06
N LYS A 464 -22.33 -5.56 -30.13
CA LYS A 464 -22.47 -5.00 -28.78
C LYS A 464 -22.29 -3.49 -28.77
N THR A 465 -23.24 -2.81 -28.14
CA THR A 465 -23.27 -1.35 -28.04
C THR A 465 -23.55 -0.93 -26.59
N SER A 466 -22.96 0.17 -26.11
CA SER A 466 -23.27 0.75 -24.79
C SER A 466 -23.57 2.24 -24.92
N ASP A 467 -24.67 2.69 -24.33
CA ASP A 467 -24.99 4.10 -24.15
C ASP A 467 -24.65 4.50 -22.70
N ILE A 468 -23.77 5.48 -22.52
CA ILE A 468 -23.16 5.83 -21.23
C ILE A 468 -23.32 7.34 -21.00
N PHE A 469 -23.91 7.71 -19.87
CA PHE A 469 -24.19 9.10 -19.52
C PHE A 469 -23.32 9.54 -18.36
N ILE A 470 -22.47 10.56 -18.56
CA ILE A 470 -21.51 11.04 -17.55
C ILE A 470 -21.56 12.57 -17.49
N SER A 471 -21.56 13.12 -16.27
CA SER A 471 -21.42 14.56 -16.06
C SER A 471 -19.97 14.87 -15.66
N PRO A 472 -19.36 15.96 -16.15
CA PRO A 472 -18.05 16.41 -15.68
C PRO A 472 -18.05 16.80 -14.19
N ASP A 473 -19.22 17.20 -13.67
CA ASP A 473 -19.39 17.74 -12.31
C ASP A 473 -19.64 16.65 -11.26
N LEU A 474 -19.94 15.43 -11.72
CA LEU A 474 -20.19 14.27 -10.86
C LEU A 474 -19.25 13.14 -11.24
N PRO A 475 -18.46 12.62 -10.29
CA PRO A 475 -17.53 11.55 -10.56
C PRO A 475 -18.21 10.18 -10.57
N ILE A 476 -19.33 10.03 -11.27
CA ILE A 476 -20.14 8.81 -11.34
C ILE A 476 -20.81 8.71 -12.71
N ILE A 477 -20.98 7.48 -13.23
CA ILE A 477 -21.82 7.25 -14.42
C ILE A 477 -23.28 7.39 -14.01
N ILE A 478 -24.02 8.28 -14.64
CA ILE A 478 -25.42 8.57 -14.29
C ILE A 478 -26.37 7.49 -14.77
N LYS A 479 -26.10 7.01 -15.98
CA LYS A 479 -26.87 5.93 -16.61
C LYS A 479 -25.96 5.18 -17.57
N GLN A 480 -26.09 3.87 -17.61
CA GLN A 480 -25.49 3.03 -18.62
C GLN A 480 -26.50 2.01 -19.11
N SER A 481 -26.66 1.88 -20.42
CA SER A 481 -27.50 0.87 -21.05
C SER A 481 -26.64 0.06 -22.03
N ASN A 482 -26.62 -1.26 -21.86
CA ASN A 482 -25.84 -2.18 -22.66
C ASN A 482 -26.77 -2.95 -23.61
N TYR A 483 -26.37 -3.13 -24.87
CA TYR A 483 -27.16 -3.73 -25.95
C TYR A 483 -26.35 -4.80 -26.68
N ASP A 484 -27.01 -5.84 -27.17
CA ASP A 484 -26.51 -6.81 -28.15
C ASP A 484 -27.50 -6.97 -29.31
N SER A 485 -27.22 -7.91 -30.21
CA SER A 485 -28.08 -8.26 -31.36
C SER A 485 -29.51 -8.69 -30.99
N THR A 486 -29.78 -9.03 -29.72
CA THR A 486 -31.13 -9.39 -29.23
C THR A 486 -31.85 -8.23 -28.55
N GLY A 487 -31.20 -7.07 -28.39
CA GLY A 487 -31.76 -5.86 -27.80
C GLY A 487 -31.07 -5.44 -26.50
N LEU A 488 -31.82 -4.79 -25.60
CA LEU A 488 -31.29 -4.30 -24.33
C LEU A 488 -30.89 -5.49 -23.42
N ILE A 489 -29.68 -5.45 -22.89
CA ILE A 489 -29.13 -6.45 -21.96
C ILE A 489 -29.34 -6.04 -20.52
N GLU A 490 -28.96 -4.81 -20.22
CA GLU A 490 -28.88 -4.31 -18.86
C GLU A 490 -28.99 -2.80 -18.90
N THR A 491 -29.73 -2.23 -17.95
CA THR A 491 -29.67 -0.80 -17.65
C THR A 491 -29.28 -0.59 -16.21
N LYS A 492 -28.22 0.17 -15.99
CA LYS A 492 -27.81 0.71 -14.70
C LYS A 492 -28.18 2.19 -14.66
N ARG A 493 -28.98 2.60 -13.69
CA ARG A 493 -29.42 4.00 -13.53
C ARG A 493 -29.29 4.42 -12.07
N ILE A 494 -28.81 5.65 -11.85
CA ILE A 494 -28.82 6.25 -10.50
C ILE A 494 -30.26 6.52 -10.04
N LEU A 495 -30.55 6.12 -8.80
CA LEU A 495 -31.77 6.47 -8.06
C LEU A 495 -31.56 7.70 -7.17
N THR A 496 -30.50 7.70 -6.36
CA THR A 496 -30.18 8.78 -5.42
C THR A 496 -28.69 9.09 -5.46
N VAL A 497 -28.34 10.34 -5.16
CA VAL A 497 -26.96 10.80 -4.99
C VAL A 497 -26.89 11.67 -3.75
N GLU A 498 -25.96 11.36 -2.87
CA GLU A 498 -25.60 12.14 -1.68
C GLU A 498 -24.14 12.55 -1.79
N LYS A 499 -23.84 13.81 -1.46
CA LYS A 499 -22.49 14.36 -1.48
C LYS A 499 -22.13 14.88 -0.09
N ASP A 500 -21.09 14.29 0.50
CA ASP A 500 -20.59 14.58 1.85
C ASP A 500 -19.18 15.18 1.83
#